data_AF-J0LB13-F1
#
_entry.id   AF-J0LB13-F1
#
_cell.length_a   1.000
_cell.length_b   1.000
_cell.length_c   1.000
_cell.angle_alpha   90.00
_cell.angle_beta   90.00
_cell.angle_gamma   90.00
#
_symmetry.space_group_name_H-M   'P 1'
#
loop_
_entity.id
_entity.type
_entity.pdbx_description
1 polymer ?
#
loop_
_entity_poly.entity_id
_entity_poly.type
_entity_poly.pdbx_seq_one_letter_code
_entity_poly.pdbx_strand_id
1 'polypeptide(L)' 'LFSYKQDGTGVKIALTKRAFLSRLNEIWTAAGMCRVTGHSFRIGGTTALLRAGVEPEVVKVAGRWKSDSFLRYWR' A
#
# COMPACT_ATOMS: atom_id res chain seq x y z
N LEU A 1 -10.79 0.00 10.00
CA LEU A 1 -10.39 -1.40 9.71
C LEU A 1 -11.13 -1.84 8.45
N PHE A 2 -10.47 -2.47 7.47
CA PHE A 2 -11.13 -2.92 6.23
C PHE A 2 -11.64 -4.36 6.36
N SER A 3 -12.70 -4.72 5.63
CA SER A 3 -13.27 -6.07 5.58
C SER A 3 -13.82 -6.38 4.20
N TYR A 4 -13.99 -7.67 3.89
CA TYR A 4 -14.65 -8.14 2.67
C TYR A 4 -15.67 -9.22 3.03
N LYS A 5 -16.66 -9.44 2.15
CA LYS A 5 -17.62 -10.52 2.30
C LYS A 5 -17.04 -11.77 1.64
N GLN A 6 -17.11 -12.89 2.34
CA GLN A 6 -16.79 -14.18 1.74
C GLN A 6 -17.94 -14.61 0.83
N ASP A 7 -17.58 -15.05 -0.39
CA ASP A 7 -18.55 -15.54 -1.35
C ASP A 7 -19.28 -16.78 -0.81
N GLY A 8 -20.58 -16.88 -1.12
CA GLY A 8 -21.44 -17.99 -0.70
C GLY A 8 -21.97 -17.91 0.73
N THR A 9 -21.19 -17.43 1.70
CA THR A 9 -21.61 -17.37 3.12
C THR A 9 -22.06 -15.97 3.56
N GLY A 10 -21.60 -14.92 2.88
CA GLY A 10 -21.91 -13.52 3.24
C GLY A 10 -21.24 -13.04 4.53
N VAL A 11 -20.41 -13.88 5.16
CA VAL A 11 -19.69 -13.56 6.39
C VAL A 11 -18.68 -12.45 6.12
N LYS A 12 -18.63 -11.45 7.01
CA LYS A 12 -17.65 -10.37 6.95
C LYS A 12 -16.33 -10.84 7.55
N ILE A 13 -15.27 -10.84 6.75
CA ILE A 13 -13.91 -11.21 7.16
C ILE A 13 -13.06 -9.96 7.22
N ALA A 14 -12.32 -9.77 8.32
CA ALA A 14 -11.34 -8.70 8.44
C ALA A 14 -10.24 -8.85 7.39
N LEU A 15 -9.93 -7.77 6.67
CA LEU A 15 -8.90 -7.79 5.64
C LEU A 15 -7.51 -7.77 6.29
N THR A 16 -6.80 -8.88 6.21
CA THR A 16 -5.42 -8.98 6.69
C THR A 16 -4.44 -8.52 5.62
N LYS A 17 -3.25 -8.08 6.04
CA LYS A 17 -2.13 -7.76 5.13
C LYS A 17 -1.81 -8.93 4.19
N ARG A 18 -1.85 -10.17 4.70
CA ARG A 18 -1.56 -11.38 3.92
C ARG A 18 -2.61 -11.59 2.83
N ALA A 19 -3.90 -11.52 3.17
CA ALA A 19 -4.99 -11.69 2.21
C ALA A 19 -4.94 -10.61 1.11
N PHE A 20 -4.76 -9.35 1.50
CA PHE A 20 -4.63 -8.23 0.56
C PHE A 20 -3.46 -8.41 -0.40
N LEU A 21 -2.26 -8.71 0.11
CA LEU A 21 -1.08 -8.88 -0.73
C LEU A 21 -1.14 -10.15 -1.60
N SER A 22 -1.76 -11.23 -1.12
CA SER A 22 -1.96 -12.44 -1.94
C SER A 22 -2.81 -12.11 -3.16
N ARG A 23 -3.97 -11.50 -2.92
CA ARG A 23 -4.94 -11.23 -3.97
C ARG A 23 -4.38 -10.32 -5.06
N LEU A 24 -3.65 -9.29 -4.65
CA LEU A 24 -3.02 -8.37 -5.61
C LEU A 24 -1.90 -9.01 -6.41
N ASN A 25 -1.05 -9.81 -5.76
CA ASN A 25 0.03 -10.48 -6.48
C ASN A 25 -0.48 -11.56 -7.45
N GLU A 26 -1.62 -12.21 -7.16
CA GLU A 26 -2.29 -13.07 -8.14
C GLU A 26 -2.66 -12.30 -9.41
N ILE A 27 -3.33 -11.14 -9.25
CA ILE A 27 -3.75 -10.28 -10.37
C ILE A 27 -2.54 -9.77 -11.16
N TRP A 28 -1.52 -9.25 -10.45
CA TRP A 28 -0.32 -8.71 -11.10
C TRP A 28 0.49 -9.78 -11.81
N THR A 29 0.64 -10.96 -11.22
CA THR A 29 1.35 -12.07 -11.87
C THR A 29 0.63 -12.50 -13.15
N ALA A 30 -0.70 -12.59 -13.12
CA ALA A 30 -1.49 -12.90 -14.31
C ALA A 30 -1.35 -11.84 -15.42
N ALA A 31 -1.08 -10.59 -15.04
CA ALA A 31 -0.81 -9.48 -15.96
C ALA A 31 0.68 -9.34 -16.34
N GLY A 32 1.55 -10.30 -15.99
CA GLY A 32 2.98 -10.27 -16.30
C GLY A 32 3.79 -9.24 -15.50
N MET A 33 3.23 -8.69 -14.42
CA MET A 33 3.88 -7.70 -13.56
C MET A 33 4.66 -8.37 -12.42
N CYS A 34 5.69 -7.66 -11.93
CA CYS A 34 6.50 -8.14 -10.81
C CYS A 34 5.71 -8.19 -9.50
N ARG A 35 6.12 -9.13 -8.63
CA ARG A 35 5.60 -9.23 -7.27
C ARG A 35 5.86 -7.95 -6.48
N VAL A 36 4.85 -7.46 -5.76
CA VAL A 36 4.99 -6.34 -4.83
C VAL A 36 4.84 -6.77 -3.38
N THR A 37 5.43 -5.97 -2.49
CA THR A 37 5.37 -6.18 -1.04
C THR A 37 4.67 -5.02 -0.35
N GLY A 38 4.33 -5.19 0.93
CA GLY A 38 3.85 -4.07 1.73
C GLY A 38 4.84 -2.91 1.81
N HIS A 39 6.15 -3.16 1.68
CA HIS A 39 7.15 -2.10 1.64
C HIS A 39 7.05 -1.28 0.35
N SER A 40 6.76 -1.94 -0.78
CA SER A 40 6.48 -1.28 -2.07
C SER A 40 5.34 -0.27 -1.95
N PHE A 41 4.26 -0.61 -1.22
CA PHE A 41 3.16 0.33 -0.96
C PHE A 41 3.57 1.53 -0.11
N ARG A 42 4.43 1.34 0.89
CA ARG A 42 4.91 2.46 1.74
C ARG A 42 5.72 3.46 0.92
N ILE A 43 6.61 2.96 0.04
CA ILE A 43 7.41 3.79 -0.86
C ILE A 43 6.52 4.46 -1.93
N GLY A 44 5.67 3.66 -2.59
CA GLY A 44 4.78 4.15 -3.64
C GLY A 44 3.79 5.20 -3.11
N GLY A 45 3.22 4.98 -1.93
CA GLY A 45 2.34 5.95 -1.28
C GLY A 45 3.06 7.24 -0.91
N THR A 46 4.30 7.17 -0.43
CA THR A 46 5.14 8.36 -0.19
C THR A 46 5.35 9.14 -1.49
N THR A 47 5.74 8.45 -2.56
CA THR A 47 5.97 9.05 -3.89
C THR A 47 4.69 9.70 -4.42
N ALA A 48 3.55 9.01 -4.32
CA ALA A 48 2.26 9.48 -4.79
C ALA A 48 1.80 10.76 -4.06
N LEU A 49 1.94 10.80 -2.73
CA LEU A 49 1.58 11.98 -1.93
C LEU A 49 2.46 13.18 -2.25
N LEU A 50 3.78 12.98 -2.35
CA LEU A 50 4.72 14.06 -2.70
C LEU A 50 4.43 14.61 -4.10
N ARG A 51 4.16 13.74 -5.08
CA ARG A 51 3.77 14.14 -6.44
C ARG A 51 2.43 14.86 -6.50
N ALA A 52 1.53 14.58 -5.56
CA ALA A 52 0.26 15.30 -5.41
C ALA A 52 0.42 16.67 -4.72
N GLY A 53 1.65 17.09 -4.39
CA GLY A 53 1.92 18.38 -3.75
C GLY A 53 1.60 18.40 -2.26
N VAL A 54 1.39 17.23 -1.63
CA VAL A 54 1.21 17.16 -0.18
C VAL A 54 2.51 17.55 0.51
N GLU A 55 2.42 18.45 1.49
CA GLU A 55 3.57 18.97 2.19
C GLU A 55 4.44 17.85 2.80
N PRO A 56 5.78 17.92 2.69
CA PRO A 56 6.66 16.82 3.11
C PRO A 56 6.49 16.43 4.57
N GLU A 57 6.25 17.38 5.48
CA GLU A 57 6.02 17.09 6.90
C GLU A 57 4.72 16.30 7.12
N VAL A 58 3.67 16.59 6.34
CA VAL A 58 2.43 15.79 6.36
C VAL A 58 2.70 14.37 5.88
N VAL A 59 3.47 14.20 4.80
CA VAL A 59 3.87 12.87 4.29
C VAL A 59 4.73 12.12 5.31
N LYS A 60 5.64 12.81 5.99
CA LYS A 60 6.52 12.25 7.04
C LYS A 60 5.70 11.70 8.20
N VAL A 61 4.74 12.47 8.70
CA VAL A 61 3.82 12.06 9.77
C VAL A 61 2.93 10.90 9.32
N ALA A 62 2.29 11.02 8.14
CA ALA A 62 1.41 9.98 7.60
C ALA A 62 2.15 8.65 7.37
N GLY A 63 3.37 8.71 6.84
CA GLY A 63 4.24 7.56 6.60
C GLY A 63 4.97 7.03 7.84
N ARG A 64 4.83 7.71 8.98
CA ARG A 64 5.55 7.40 10.24
C ARG A 64 7.05 7.27 9.99
N TRP A 65 7.63 8.27 9.33
CA TRP A 65 9.05 8.37 9.07
C TRP A 65 9.75 9.09 10.23
N LYS A 66 10.76 8.45 10.82
CA LYS A 66 11.55 9.06 11.90
C LYS A 66 12.55 10.10 11.38
N SER A 67 13.00 9.95 10.14
CA SER A 67 14.00 10.81 9.50
C SER A 67 13.54 11.20 8.10
N ASP A 68 14.28 12.12 7.47
CA ASP A 68 13.99 12.63 6.12
C ASP A 68 14.41 11.66 5.00
N SER A 69 14.71 10.41 5.35
CA SER A 69 15.00 9.33 4.38
C SER A 69 13.91 9.14 3.33
N PHE A 70 12.66 9.52 3.64
CA PHE A 70 11.53 9.45 2.72
C PHE A 70 11.63 10.43 1.54
N LEU A 71 12.38 11.52 1.68
CA LEU A 71 12.62 12.50 0.60
C LEU A 71 13.34 11.88 -0.61
N ARG A 72 14.06 10.76 -0.42
CA ARG A 72 14.68 10.02 -1.53
C ARG A 72 13.68 9.44 -2.52
N TYR A 73 12.42 9.34 -2.12
CA TYR A 73 11.31 8.89 -2.97
C TYR A 73 10.61 10.05 -3.68
N TRP A 74 11.06 11.29 -3.47
CA TRP A 74 10.61 12.43 -4.26
C TRP A 74 11.32 12.47 -5.60
N ARG A 75 10.74 11.79 -6.59
CA ARG A 75 11.22 11.71 -7.98
C ARG A 75 10.11 12.07 -8.95
#